data_AF-A0A960JIY0-F1
#
_entry.id   AF-A0A960JIY0-F1
#
_cell.length_a   1.000
_cell.length_b   1.000
_cell.length_c   1.000
_cell.angle_alpha   90.00
_cell.angle_beta   90.00
_cell.angle_gamma   90.00
#
_symmetry.space_group_name_H-M   'P 1'
#
loop_
_entity.id
_entity.type
_entity.pdbx_description
1 polymer ?
#
loop_
_entity_poly.entity_id
_entity_poly.type
_entity_poly.pdbx_seq_one_letter_code
_entity_poly.pdbx_strand_id
1 'polypeptide(L)'
;MEKRTTSAVLRTVTMAVFAVIAFVMPAVRTSAQICAVPGKDGPQTISGVVNSYYPAPTSATASGTSIPVGAISNLSSSLTPIESGDLLLIIQVQDAQINSSNNNNYGAGNGTGRGFTSANAGYYEYVVAANSVGTGGGTITTLQSLSRTYRSANATSSRGRRTYQVVRIPQYSAATISGTVSAASWDGTSGGIVAFDVAGTLNMGGGTINANGRGFRGGLGISLTGGSGSSTDYRGTSTSDTGGSKGEGIAGTPRYIWDGSLGIDNGTEGYPNGSFLRGAPGNAGGGGTDGSPSVDNGQNSGGGGGGNGGIGGTGGNSWSSNLTIGGIGGDVLSASANRLVFGGGGGAGTTNNGADETSSGGLGGGIVILRVGGISGSGTITANGANAPNSNPTCCGDGAGGGG
;
A
#
# COMPACT_ATOMS: atom_id res chain seq x y z
N MET A 1 -99.87 -45.98 -50.87
CA MET A 1 -99.13 -44.91 -50.19
C MET A 1 -97.66 -45.31 -50.21
N GLU A 2 -96.98 -45.06 -51.33
CA GLU A 2 -96.09 -43.90 -51.54
C GLU A 2 -94.90 -43.91 -50.56
N LYS A 3 -93.69 -44.29 -51.04
CA LYS A 3 -92.63 -43.42 -51.64
C LYS A 3 -91.70 -42.90 -50.52
N ARG A 4 -90.37 -42.76 -50.66
CA ARG A 4 -89.38 -42.97 -51.73
C ARG A 4 -87.98 -42.62 -51.15
N THR A 5 -86.95 -43.33 -51.63
CA THR A 5 -85.61 -42.87 -52.05
C THR A 5 -84.60 -42.17 -51.10
N THR A 6 -83.46 -42.86 -50.91
CA THR A 6 -82.06 -42.54 -51.34
C THR A 6 -81.46 -41.14 -51.15
N SER A 7 -80.20 -41.05 -50.64
CA SER A 7 -78.98 -40.61 -51.38
C SER A 7 -77.77 -40.38 -50.42
N ALA A 8 -76.64 -41.09 -50.64
CA ALA A 8 -75.28 -40.60 -51.03
C ALA A 8 -74.41 -39.99 -49.90
N VAL A 9 -73.33 -40.66 -49.44
CA VAL A 9 -71.92 -40.66 -49.92
C VAL A 9 -71.11 -39.39 -49.56
N LEU A 10 -69.87 -39.61 -49.07
CA LEU A 10 -68.62 -38.79 -49.13
C LEU A 10 -68.06 -38.35 -47.75
N ARG A 11 -67.08 -39.05 -47.14
CA ARG A 11 -65.60 -39.00 -47.29
C ARG A 11 -64.87 -37.85 -46.51
N THR A 12 -64.09 -38.28 -45.50
CA THR A 12 -62.69 -37.91 -45.18
C THR A 12 -62.31 -36.71 -44.27
N VAL A 13 -61.28 -37.01 -43.45
CA VAL A 13 -60.12 -36.23 -42.90
C VAL A 13 -60.17 -35.53 -41.52
N THR A 14 -59.25 -36.01 -40.63
CA THR A 14 -58.40 -35.30 -39.62
C THR A 14 -59.08 -34.51 -38.49
N MET A 15 -58.58 -34.45 -37.24
CA MET A 15 -57.20 -34.41 -36.76
C MET A 15 -57.18 -34.69 -35.24
N ALA A 16 -56.19 -35.46 -34.77
CA ALA A 16 -55.93 -35.69 -33.36
C ALA A 16 -55.35 -34.43 -32.69
N VAL A 17 -55.84 -34.05 -31.52
CA VAL A 17 -55.24 -33.03 -30.66
C VAL A 17 -54.69 -33.71 -29.41
N PHE A 18 -53.39 -33.99 -29.44
CA PHE A 18 -52.58 -34.27 -28.25
C PHE A 18 -52.33 -32.93 -27.53
N ALA A 19 -52.96 -32.74 -26.37
CA ALA A 19 -52.66 -31.61 -25.50
C ALA A 19 -51.35 -31.86 -24.76
N VAL A 20 -50.27 -31.21 -25.20
CA VAL A 20 -49.01 -31.11 -24.46
C VAL A 20 -49.21 -30.10 -23.34
N ILE A 21 -49.32 -30.57 -22.10
CA ILE A 21 -49.23 -29.72 -20.91
C ILE A 21 -47.75 -29.37 -20.72
N ALA A 22 -47.35 -28.22 -21.25
CA ALA A 22 -46.04 -27.64 -20.97
C ALA A 22 -46.05 -27.11 -19.53
N PHE A 23 -45.35 -27.82 -18.63
CA PHE A 23 -45.07 -27.37 -17.28
C PHE A 23 -44.13 -26.15 -17.38
N VAL A 24 -44.69 -24.95 -17.33
CA VAL A 24 -43.90 -23.71 -17.20
C VAL A 24 -43.36 -23.67 -15.77
N MET A 25 -42.23 -24.33 -15.54
CA MET A 25 -41.44 -24.08 -14.35
C MET A 25 -40.92 -22.64 -14.45
N PRO A 26 -41.19 -21.75 -13.47
CA PRO A 26 -40.47 -20.49 -13.43
C PRO A 26 -38.99 -20.84 -13.34
N ALA A 27 -38.18 -20.30 -14.25
CA ALA A 27 -36.74 -20.35 -14.14
C ALA A 27 -36.36 -19.60 -12.85
N VAL A 28 -36.26 -20.34 -11.74
CA VAL A 28 -35.62 -19.86 -10.54
C VAL A 28 -34.18 -19.62 -10.97
N ARG A 29 -33.82 -18.35 -11.18
CA ARG A 29 -32.43 -17.97 -11.27
C ARG A 29 -31.82 -18.31 -9.91
N THR A 30 -31.23 -19.50 -9.80
CA THR A 30 -30.28 -19.79 -8.75
C THR A 30 -29.14 -18.80 -8.96
N SER A 31 -29.12 -17.71 -8.20
CA SER A 31 -27.91 -16.93 -8.01
C SER A 31 -26.90 -17.89 -7.41
N ALA A 32 -26.03 -18.46 -8.23
CA ALA A 32 -24.85 -19.16 -7.74
C ALA A 32 -24.17 -18.23 -6.73
N GLN A 33 -23.88 -18.72 -5.52
CA GLN A 33 -23.31 -17.88 -4.47
C GLN A 33 -22.08 -17.16 -5.02
N ILE A 34 -22.18 -15.84 -5.17
CA ILE A 34 -21.15 -14.94 -5.67
C ILE A 34 -20.15 -14.68 -4.54
N CYS A 35 -19.59 -15.74 -4.00
CA CYS A 35 -18.73 -15.73 -2.83
C CYS A 35 -17.37 -16.31 -3.20
N ALA A 36 -16.31 -15.79 -2.58
CA ALA A 36 -15.03 -16.49 -2.56
C ALA A 36 -15.26 -17.89 -1.97
N VAL A 37 -14.43 -18.87 -2.33
CA VAL A 37 -14.60 -20.25 -1.85
C VAL A 37 -13.82 -20.42 -0.53
N PRO A 38 -14.43 -20.27 0.65
CA PRO A 38 -13.70 -20.27 1.91
C PRO A 38 -13.09 -21.66 2.11
N GLY A 39 -11.79 -21.69 2.44
CA GLY A 39 -11.07 -22.93 2.66
C GLY A 39 -10.74 -23.77 1.42
N LYS A 40 -10.85 -23.22 0.21
CA LYS A 40 -10.52 -23.93 -1.03
C LYS A 40 -9.09 -24.45 -1.10
N ASP A 41 -8.15 -23.83 -0.37
CA ASP A 41 -6.75 -24.24 -0.34
C ASP A 41 -6.48 -25.32 0.72
N GLY A 42 -7.53 -25.86 1.36
CA GLY A 42 -7.45 -26.94 2.34
C GLY A 42 -6.74 -26.56 3.64
N PRO A 43 -6.46 -27.52 4.53
CA PRO A 43 -5.69 -27.28 5.74
C PRO A 43 -4.20 -27.11 5.40
N GLN A 44 -3.56 -26.08 5.95
CA GLN A 44 -2.17 -25.76 5.65
C GLN A 44 -1.31 -25.54 6.89
N THR A 45 -0.01 -25.82 6.77
CA THR A 45 1.02 -25.32 7.69
C THR A 45 1.80 -24.25 6.95
N ILE A 46 1.78 -23.01 7.44
CA ILE A 46 2.24 -21.84 6.68
C ILE A 46 3.44 -21.16 7.33
N SER A 47 4.33 -20.66 6.49
CA SER A 47 5.55 -19.93 6.80
C SER A 47 5.99 -19.10 5.58
N GLY A 48 6.93 -18.17 5.75
CA GLY A 48 7.45 -17.34 4.65
C GLY A 48 6.42 -16.35 4.10
N VAL A 49 6.56 -15.97 2.84
CA VAL A 49 5.64 -15.05 2.16
C VAL A 49 4.55 -15.84 1.45
N VAL A 50 3.30 -15.68 1.92
CA VAL A 50 2.13 -16.43 1.41
C VAL A 50 1.35 -15.68 0.33
N ASN A 51 1.63 -14.38 0.15
CA ASN A 51 0.89 -13.50 -0.74
C ASN A 51 1.63 -13.26 -2.05
N SER A 52 0.84 -13.15 -3.12
CA SER A 52 1.27 -12.65 -4.43
C SER A 52 0.74 -11.24 -4.61
N TYR A 53 1.62 -10.31 -4.99
CA TYR A 53 1.29 -8.90 -5.11
C TYR A 53 1.38 -8.46 -6.57
N TYR A 54 0.32 -7.86 -7.05
CA TYR A 54 0.19 -7.38 -8.40
C TYR A 54 0.18 -5.85 -8.40
N PRO A 55 1.20 -5.19 -8.98
CA PRO A 55 1.23 -3.74 -9.07
C PRO A 55 0.16 -3.23 -10.04
N ALA A 56 -0.27 -1.98 -9.86
CA ALA A 56 -1.28 -1.35 -10.70
C ALA A 56 -0.68 -0.48 -11.83
N PRO A 57 -0.69 -0.92 -13.09
CA PRO A 57 -0.18 -0.12 -14.20
C PRO A 57 -1.09 1.07 -14.53
N THR A 58 -2.40 0.93 -14.32
CA THR A 58 -3.41 1.97 -14.58
C THR A 58 -4.55 1.92 -13.56
N SER A 59 -5.38 2.96 -13.54
CA SER A 59 -6.48 3.09 -12.57
C SER A 59 -7.61 2.09 -12.81
N ALA A 60 -8.22 1.58 -11.73
CA ALA A 60 -9.46 0.81 -11.76
C ALA A 60 -10.63 1.69 -11.28
N THR A 61 -11.78 1.61 -11.96
CA THR A 61 -12.89 2.55 -11.75
C THR A 61 -14.01 1.94 -10.90
N ALA A 62 -14.60 2.74 -10.01
CA ALA A 62 -15.83 2.38 -9.31
C ALA A 62 -16.94 1.95 -10.28
N SER A 63 -17.82 1.08 -9.82
CA SER A 63 -18.89 0.42 -10.59
C SER A 63 -18.41 -0.48 -11.75
N GLY A 64 -17.10 -0.53 -12.02
CA GLY A 64 -16.50 -1.44 -12.99
C GLY A 64 -16.19 -2.81 -12.39
N THR A 65 -15.99 -3.80 -13.26
CA THR A 65 -15.57 -5.17 -12.89
C THR A 65 -14.21 -5.54 -13.48
N SER A 66 -13.49 -4.58 -14.07
CA SER A 66 -12.22 -4.82 -14.75
C SER A 66 -11.10 -4.09 -14.00
N ILE A 67 -10.08 -4.84 -13.61
CA ILE A 67 -8.92 -4.34 -12.84
C ILE A 67 -7.64 -4.68 -13.60
N PRO A 68 -6.93 -3.68 -14.13
CA PRO A 68 -5.64 -3.89 -14.78
C PRO A 68 -4.56 -4.16 -13.73
N VAL A 69 -3.73 -5.18 -13.97
CA VAL A 69 -2.61 -5.55 -13.11
C VAL A 69 -1.34 -5.80 -13.90
N GLY A 70 -0.20 -5.42 -13.35
CA GLY A 70 1.12 -5.65 -13.92
C GLY A 70 1.69 -7.00 -13.52
N ALA A 71 2.86 -7.32 -14.08
CA ALA A 71 3.61 -8.50 -13.67
C ALA A 71 4.05 -8.40 -12.20
N ILE A 72 4.17 -9.55 -11.53
CA ILE A 72 4.78 -9.63 -10.21
C ILE A 72 6.27 -9.31 -10.36
N SER A 73 6.69 -8.11 -9.95
CA SER A 73 8.08 -7.64 -10.00
C SER A 73 8.85 -7.89 -8.70
N ASN A 74 8.14 -8.01 -7.57
CA ASN A 74 8.75 -8.27 -6.27
C ASN A 74 8.96 -9.77 -6.09
N LEU A 75 10.11 -10.28 -6.54
CA LEU A 75 10.41 -11.73 -6.53
C LEU A 75 10.58 -12.35 -5.13
N SER A 76 10.54 -11.53 -4.07
CA SER A 76 10.43 -12.02 -2.69
C SER A 76 9.00 -12.40 -2.30
N SER A 77 8.01 -12.19 -3.18
CA SER A 77 6.62 -12.60 -2.97
C SER A 77 6.38 -14.07 -3.29
N SER A 78 5.19 -14.58 -2.93
CA SER A 78 4.69 -15.80 -3.56
C SER A 78 4.48 -15.55 -5.06
N LEU A 79 4.76 -16.57 -5.87
CA LEU A 79 4.55 -16.54 -7.33
C LEU A 79 3.31 -17.37 -7.74
N THR A 80 2.36 -17.58 -6.82
CA THR A 80 1.09 -18.22 -7.15
C THR A 80 0.22 -17.29 -8.01
N PRO A 81 -0.20 -17.72 -9.22
CA PRO A 81 -1.06 -16.91 -10.07
C PRO A 81 -2.45 -16.73 -9.46
N ILE A 82 -3.19 -15.73 -9.96
CA ILE A 82 -4.62 -15.59 -9.67
C ILE A 82 -5.38 -16.61 -10.50
N GLU A 83 -6.29 -17.35 -9.86
CA GLU A 83 -7.23 -18.26 -10.49
C GLU A 83 -8.67 -17.77 -10.28
N SER A 84 -9.58 -18.19 -11.16
CA SER A 84 -11.01 -17.92 -10.97
C SER A 84 -11.50 -18.46 -9.61
N GLY A 85 -12.27 -17.64 -8.89
CA GLY A 85 -12.74 -17.91 -7.53
C GLY A 85 -11.79 -17.45 -6.41
N ASP A 86 -10.58 -16.99 -6.74
CA ASP A 86 -9.67 -16.43 -5.73
C ASP A 86 -10.24 -15.16 -5.10
N LEU A 87 -10.05 -15.05 -3.79
CA LEU A 87 -10.25 -13.83 -3.04
C LEU A 87 -9.08 -12.88 -3.26
N LEU A 88 -9.40 -11.63 -3.58
CA LEU A 88 -8.43 -10.57 -3.78
C LEU A 88 -8.70 -9.41 -2.83
N LEU A 89 -7.62 -8.75 -2.40
CA LEU A 89 -7.65 -7.46 -1.72
C LEU A 89 -7.13 -6.39 -2.68
N ILE A 90 -7.91 -5.34 -2.88
CA ILE A 90 -7.48 -4.17 -3.64
C ILE A 90 -7.30 -3.04 -2.63
N ILE A 91 -6.14 -2.40 -2.60
CA ILE A 91 -5.82 -1.37 -1.61
C ILE A 91 -5.11 -0.19 -2.26
N GLN A 92 -5.64 1.01 -2.04
CA GLN A 92 -4.98 2.25 -2.44
C GLN A 92 -3.80 2.49 -1.49
N VAL A 93 -2.56 2.37 -1.96
CA VAL A 93 -1.39 2.52 -1.08
C VAL A 93 -1.02 4.00 -0.93
N GLN A 94 -0.97 4.73 -2.04
CA GLN A 94 -0.69 6.18 -2.06
C GLN A 94 -1.78 6.90 -2.85
N ASP A 95 -2.31 7.98 -2.29
CA ASP A 95 -3.19 8.96 -2.94
C ASP A 95 -3.53 10.02 -1.88
N ALA A 96 -2.64 10.99 -1.67
CA ALA A 96 -2.89 12.13 -0.81
C ALA A 96 -2.45 13.44 -1.48
N GLN A 97 -3.07 14.54 -1.08
CA GLN A 97 -2.69 15.90 -1.47
C GLN A 97 -2.05 16.61 -0.30
N ILE A 98 -1.09 17.50 -0.58
CA ILE A 98 -0.44 18.33 0.42
C ILE A 98 -0.47 19.79 -0.03
N ASN A 99 -0.46 20.70 0.93
CA ASN A 99 -0.01 22.06 0.72
C ASN A 99 1.52 22.03 0.61
N SER A 100 2.06 22.39 -0.55
CA SER A 100 3.50 22.41 -0.80
C SER A 100 4.10 23.81 -0.68
N SER A 101 3.56 24.70 0.16
CA SER A 101 4.15 26.01 0.47
C SER A 101 5.42 25.86 1.31
N ASN A 102 6.41 26.73 1.11
CA ASN A 102 7.68 26.68 1.85
C ASN A 102 7.56 27.51 3.13
N ASN A 103 6.71 27.05 4.04
CA ASN A 103 6.44 27.66 5.33
C ASN A 103 5.75 26.62 6.24
N ASN A 104 5.36 27.05 7.44
CA ASN A 104 4.68 26.19 8.42
C ASN A 104 3.31 25.65 7.96
N ASN A 105 2.76 26.10 6.83
CA ASN A 105 1.56 25.50 6.23
C ASN A 105 1.88 24.30 5.33
N TYR A 106 3.15 23.88 5.19
CA TYR A 106 3.49 22.64 4.49
C TYR A 106 2.70 21.45 5.04
N GLY A 107 2.26 20.55 4.16
CA GLY A 107 1.46 19.38 4.52
C GLY A 107 -0.03 19.70 4.58
N ALA A 108 -0.60 19.83 5.79
CA ALA A 108 -2.04 19.99 6.00
C ALA A 108 -2.56 21.42 5.78
N GLY A 109 -1.69 22.44 5.70
CA GLY A 109 -2.13 23.83 5.57
C GLY A 109 -2.62 24.47 6.87
N ASN A 110 -2.17 23.98 8.02
CA ASN A 110 -2.68 24.36 9.35
C ASN A 110 -1.59 24.85 10.33
N GLY A 111 -0.42 25.24 9.82
CA GLY A 111 0.68 25.76 10.64
C GLY A 111 1.55 24.71 11.34
N THR A 112 1.34 23.40 11.12
CA THR A 112 2.11 22.33 11.78
C THR A 112 3.32 21.83 10.98
N GLY A 113 3.43 22.21 9.71
CA GLY A 113 4.48 21.73 8.80
C GLY A 113 4.39 20.24 8.45
N ARG A 114 3.26 19.58 8.74
CA ARG A 114 3.04 18.15 8.46
C ARG A 114 1.65 17.87 7.90
N GLY A 115 1.47 16.67 7.37
CA GLY A 115 0.16 16.11 7.04
C GLY A 115 -0.27 16.32 5.60
N PHE A 116 -1.58 16.29 5.37
CA PHE A 116 -2.20 16.27 4.05
C PHE A 116 -3.53 17.04 4.05
N THR A 117 -3.94 17.56 2.91
CA THR A 117 -5.22 18.29 2.74
C THR A 117 -6.37 17.37 2.35
N SER A 118 -6.07 16.24 1.70
CA SER A 118 -7.03 15.17 1.40
C SER A 118 -6.29 13.85 1.15
N ALA A 119 -6.93 12.71 1.42
CA ALA A 119 -6.31 11.40 1.20
C ALA A 119 -7.34 10.29 0.91
N ASN A 120 -7.08 9.50 -0.14
CA ASN A 120 -7.74 8.23 -0.43
C ASN A 120 -6.85 7.02 -0.10
N ALA A 121 -5.58 7.24 0.26
CA ALA A 121 -4.68 6.19 0.70
C ALA A 121 -5.28 5.37 1.86
N GLY A 122 -5.07 4.07 1.81
CA GLY A 122 -5.46 3.06 2.77
C GLY A 122 -6.85 2.47 2.58
N TYR A 123 -7.71 3.06 1.76
CA TYR A 123 -9.00 2.42 1.47
C TYR A 123 -8.77 1.11 0.72
N TYR A 124 -9.47 0.07 1.15
CA TYR A 124 -9.40 -1.25 0.54
C TYR A 124 -10.78 -1.89 0.39
N GLU A 125 -10.89 -2.84 -0.52
CA GLU A 125 -12.07 -3.69 -0.69
C GLU A 125 -11.66 -5.11 -1.10
N TYR A 126 -12.56 -6.07 -0.84
CA TYR A 126 -12.39 -7.45 -1.24
C TYR A 126 -13.25 -7.75 -2.47
N VAL A 127 -12.67 -8.49 -3.42
CA VAL A 127 -13.38 -8.97 -4.60
C VAL A 127 -13.04 -10.42 -4.87
N VAL A 128 -13.83 -11.07 -5.71
CA VAL A 128 -13.58 -12.43 -6.19
C VAL A 128 -13.20 -12.38 -7.66
N ALA A 129 -12.09 -13.02 -8.03
CA ALA A 129 -11.67 -13.15 -9.42
C ALA A 129 -12.67 -14.01 -10.20
N ALA A 130 -13.08 -13.56 -11.38
CA ALA A 130 -13.93 -14.30 -12.31
C ALA A 130 -13.09 -15.08 -13.35
N ASN A 131 -11.83 -14.70 -13.55
CA ASN A 131 -10.88 -15.35 -14.46
C ASN A 131 -9.49 -15.48 -13.84
N SER A 132 -8.68 -16.35 -14.42
CA SER A 132 -7.27 -16.51 -14.05
C SER A 132 -6.40 -15.42 -14.68
N VAL A 133 -5.34 -15.03 -13.97
CA VAL A 133 -4.30 -14.08 -14.40
C VAL A 133 -2.94 -14.61 -13.95
N GLY A 134 -2.06 -14.89 -14.91
CA GLY A 134 -0.71 -15.38 -14.64
C GLY A 134 0.18 -14.34 -13.95
N THR A 135 1.39 -14.74 -13.56
CA THR A 135 2.36 -13.85 -12.88
C THR A 135 2.89 -12.72 -13.76
N GLY A 136 2.69 -12.80 -15.08
CA GLY A 136 3.03 -11.74 -16.05
C GLY A 136 2.06 -10.55 -16.07
N GLY A 137 0.99 -10.57 -15.28
CA GLY A 137 -0.03 -9.51 -15.26
C GLY A 137 -1.13 -9.73 -16.31
N GLY A 138 -2.03 -8.75 -16.43
CA GLY A 138 -3.19 -8.84 -17.29
C GLY A 138 -4.37 -8.02 -16.78
N THR A 139 -5.59 -8.47 -17.10
CA THR A 139 -6.82 -7.87 -16.60
C THR A 139 -7.59 -8.89 -15.78
N ILE A 140 -7.89 -8.53 -14.53
CA ILE A 140 -8.77 -9.29 -13.66
C ILE A 140 -10.20 -8.80 -13.93
N THR A 141 -11.08 -9.73 -14.26
CA THR A 141 -12.53 -9.54 -14.20
C THR A 141 -12.99 -9.99 -12.83
N THR A 142 -13.84 -9.21 -12.17
CA THR A 142 -14.36 -9.52 -10.83
C THR A 142 -15.83 -9.93 -10.88
N LEU A 143 -16.25 -10.75 -9.93
CA LEU A 143 -17.66 -11.13 -9.79
C LEU A 143 -18.53 -9.99 -9.24
N GLN A 144 -17.94 -9.07 -8.46
CA GLN A 144 -18.60 -7.89 -7.93
C GLN A 144 -18.03 -6.63 -8.59
N SER A 145 -18.86 -5.59 -8.74
CA SER A 145 -18.35 -4.27 -9.14
C SER A 145 -17.60 -3.60 -7.99
N LEU A 146 -16.61 -2.78 -8.35
CA LEU A 146 -15.86 -2.01 -7.35
C LEU A 146 -16.74 -0.94 -6.70
N SER A 147 -16.66 -0.84 -5.39
CA SER A 147 -17.27 0.27 -4.64
C SER A 147 -16.47 1.56 -4.77
N ARG A 148 -15.18 1.47 -5.12
CA ARG A 148 -14.25 2.61 -5.17
C ARG A 148 -13.44 2.65 -6.46
N THR A 149 -13.00 3.85 -6.79
CA THR A 149 -11.97 4.07 -7.81
C THR A 149 -10.60 3.96 -7.16
N TYR A 150 -9.76 3.07 -7.66
CA TYR A 150 -8.36 2.94 -7.30
C TYR A 150 -7.49 3.60 -8.35
N ARG A 151 -6.68 4.57 -7.93
CA ARG A 151 -5.92 5.43 -8.83
C ARG A 151 -4.48 4.95 -8.94
N SER A 152 -4.00 4.87 -10.17
CA SER A 152 -2.58 4.73 -10.49
C SER A 152 -2.17 5.86 -11.43
N ALA A 153 -1.14 6.61 -11.05
CA ALA A 153 -0.51 7.67 -11.85
C ALA A 153 0.80 8.14 -11.22
N ASN A 154 1.75 8.50 -12.08
CA ASN A 154 3.02 9.11 -11.69
C ASN A 154 2.82 10.45 -10.96
N ALA A 155 3.86 10.85 -10.22
CA ALA A 155 3.93 12.18 -9.62
C ALA A 155 4.01 13.27 -10.70
N THR A 156 3.52 14.46 -10.34
CA THR A 156 3.58 15.68 -11.13
C THR A 156 4.07 16.83 -10.24
N SER A 157 4.30 18.00 -10.84
CA SER A 157 4.70 19.21 -10.09
C SER A 157 3.70 19.64 -9.01
N SER A 158 2.43 19.28 -9.15
CA SER A 158 1.35 19.67 -8.23
C SER A 158 0.88 18.55 -7.30
N ARG A 159 1.31 17.30 -7.52
CA ARG A 159 0.74 16.14 -6.84
C ARG A 159 1.70 14.95 -6.84
N GLY A 160 1.85 14.28 -5.71
CA GLY A 160 2.69 13.08 -5.66
C GLY A 160 2.04 11.85 -6.30
N ARG A 161 2.78 10.74 -6.28
CA ARG A 161 2.39 9.48 -6.91
C ARG A 161 1.09 8.94 -6.32
N ARG A 162 0.29 8.32 -7.18
CA ARG A 162 -0.87 7.50 -6.80
C ARG A 162 -0.61 6.09 -7.23
N THR A 163 -0.81 5.14 -6.33
CA THR A 163 -0.69 3.73 -6.66
C THR A 163 -1.58 2.89 -5.76
N TYR A 164 -2.12 1.82 -6.32
CA TYR A 164 -2.78 0.74 -5.60
C TYR A 164 -2.08 -0.57 -5.95
N GLN A 165 -2.37 -1.61 -5.18
CA GLN A 165 -1.95 -2.97 -5.52
C GLN A 165 -3.12 -3.92 -5.33
N VAL A 166 -3.05 -5.06 -6.01
CA VAL A 166 -3.95 -6.20 -5.79
C VAL A 166 -3.16 -7.31 -5.12
N VAL A 167 -3.69 -7.84 -4.02
CA VAL A 167 -3.09 -8.94 -3.26
C VAL A 167 -3.94 -10.18 -3.44
N ARG A 168 -3.35 -11.27 -3.90
CA ARG A 168 -3.99 -12.60 -3.86
C ARG A 168 -4.01 -13.11 -2.43
N ILE A 169 -5.20 -13.44 -1.93
CA ILE A 169 -5.38 -13.92 -0.57
C ILE A 169 -5.62 -15.44 -0.61
N PRO A 170 -4.70 -16.25 -0.05
CA PRO A 170 -4.96 -17.68 0.11
C PRO A 170 -6.08 -17.91 1.14
N GLN A 171 -6.90 -18.93 0.89
CA GLN A 171 -8.08 -19.27 1.68
C GLN A 171 -7.99 -20.70 2.22
N TYR A 172 -7.56 -20.84 3.47
CA TYR A 172 -7.33 -22.13 4.13
C TYR A 172 -8.57 -22.61 4.88
N SER A 173 -8.81 -23.92 4.91
CA SER A 173 -9.90 -24.47 5.74
C SER A 173 -9.49 -24.52 7.22
N ALA A 174 -8.20 -24.72 7.49
CA ALA A 174 -7.53 -24.54 8.77
C ALA A 174 -6.06 -24.15 8.51
N ALA A 175 -5.41 -23.44 9.43
CA ALA A 175 -4.01 -23.07 9.26
C ALA A 175 -3.23 -23.24 10.57
N THR A 176 -1.99 -23.71 10.48
CA THR A 176 -1.03 -23.65 11.60
C THR A 176 0.18 -22.84 11.19
N ILE A 177 0.59 -21.87 12.01
CA ILE A 177 1.83 -21.12 11.76
C ILE A 177 3.03 -21.99 12.20
N SER A 178 3.98 -22.20 11.30
CA SER A 178 5.27 -22.84 11.59
C SER A 178 6.40 -21.85 11.32
N GLY A 179 7.02 -21.31 12.36
CA GLY A 179 8.02 -20.26 12.22
C GLY A 179 7.41 -18.88 11.98
N THR A 180 7.86 -18.17 10.94
CA THR A 180 7.45 -16.79 10.64
C THR A 180 6.72 -16.71 9.31
N VAL A 181 5.52 -16.15 9.29
CA VAL A 181 4.84 -15.65 8.09
C VAL A 181 5.15 -14.17 7.94
N SER A 182 5.59 -13.75 6.76
CA SER A 182 5.99 -12.36 6.50
C SER A 182 5.43 -11.82 5.18
N ALA A 183 5.45 -10.51 5.02
CA ALA A 183 5.24 -9.88 3.73
C ALA A 183 6.57 -9.71 3.00
N ALA A 184 6.55 -9.74 1.66
CA ALA A 184 7.62 -9.09 0.90
C ALA A 184 7.64 -7.59 1.25
N SER A 185 8.81 -6.96 1.34
CA SER A 185 8.87 -5.51 1.61
C SER A 185 8.20 -4.72 0.49
N TRP A 186 7.57 -3.60 0.82
CA TRP A 186 7.08 -2.65 -0.17
C TRP A 186 8.23 -2.11 -1.03
N ASP A 187 8.14 -2.31 -2.35
CA ASP A 187 9.18 -1.91 -3.32
C ASP A 187 8.91 -0.57 -4.01
N GLY A 188 7.82 0.12 -3.64
CA GLY A 188 7.31 1.30 -4.35
C GLY A 188 6.13 1.03 -5.28
N THR A 189 5.85 -0.24 -5.57
CA THR A 189 4.73 -0.64 -6.43
C THR A 189 3.88 -1.75 -5.83
N SER A 190 4.47 -2.68 -5.08
CA SER A 190 3.80 -3.85 -4.51
C SER A 190 4.51 -4.38 -3.25
N GLY A 191 3.80 -5.17 -2.44
CA GLY A 191 4.31 -5.76 -1.20
C GLY A 191 3.77 -5.08 0.06
N GLY A 192 4.35 -5.41 1.21
CA GLY A 192 4.09 -4.78 2.51
C GLY A 192 2.88 -5.31 3.28
N ILE A 193 2.17 -6.30 2.75
CA ILE A 193 0.90 -6.79 3.33
C ILE A 193 0.97 -8.30 3.57
N VAL A 194 0.71 -8.74 4.80
CA VAL A 194 0.34 -10.14 5.08
C VAL A 194 -1.18 -10.22 5.09
N ALA A 195 -1.75 -11.05 4.22
CA ALA A 195 -3.20 -11.27 4.18
C ALA A 195 -3.54 -12.74 3.91
N PHE A 196 -4.37 -13.35 4.73
CA PHE A 196 -4.91 -14.68 4.46
C PHE A 196 -6.26 -14.88 5.16
N ASP A 197 -7.04 -15.81 4.62
CA ASP A 197 -8.37 -16.17 5.09
C ASP A 197 -8.33 -17.61 5.61
N VAL A 198 -8.88 -17.86 6.80
CA VAL A 198 -8.98 -19.18 7.40
C VAL A 198 -10.43 -19.42 7.79
N ALA A 199 -11.12 -20.31 7.07
CA ALA A 199 -12.53 -20.58 7.33
C ALA A 199 -12.77 -21.17 8.74
N GLY A 200 -11.88 -22.06 9.17
CA GLY A 200 -11.88 -22.66 10.51
C GLY A 200 -10.91 -21.98 11.47
N THR A 201 -10.09 -22.79 12.14
CA THR A 201 -9.16 -22.32 13.18
C THR A 201 -7.77 -22.02 12.60
N LEU A 202 -7.24 -20.85 12.97
CA LEU A 202 -5.81 -20.54 12.90
C LEU A 202 -5.14 -20.95 14.22
N ASN A 203 -4.25 -21.93 14.18
CA ASN A 203 -3.36 -22.24 15.29
C ASN A 203 -2.07 -21.43 15.16
N MET A 204 -1.82 -20.54 16.13
CA MET A 204 -0.64 -19.70 16.16
C MET A 204 0.66 -20.49 16.38
N GLY A 205 0.60 -21.70 16.95
CA GLY A 205 1.73 -22.64 16.97
C GLY A 205 3.03 -22.14 17.66
N GLY A 206 2.98 -21.06 18.43
CA GLY A 206 4.17 -20.35 18.92
C GLY A 206 4.87 -19.48 17.86
N GLY A 207 4.33 -19.43 16.64
CA GLY A 207 4.89 -18.73 15.50
C GLY A 207 4.62 -17.21 15.50
N THR A 208 5.17 -16.55 14.47
CA THR A 208 5.09 -15.11 14.30
C THR A 208 4.49 -14.74 12.94
N ILE A 209 3.60 -13.75 12.94
CA ILE A 209 3.17 -13.04 11.74
C ILE A 209 3.83 -11.66 11.77
N ASN A 210 4.77 -11.41 10.86
CA ASN A 210 5.70 -10.29 10.91
C ASN A 210 5.61 -9.39 9.67
N ALA A 211 5.15 -8.16 9.87
CA ALA A 211 5.15 -7.08 8.91
C ALA A 211 6.04 -5.89 9.35
N ASN A 212 6.98 -6.10 10.27
CA ASN A 212 7.91 -5.06 10.73
C ASN A 212 8.77 -4.52 9.58
N GLY A 213 8.84 -3.20 9.45
CA GLY A 213 9.64 -2.52 8.42
C GLY A 213 9.26 -2.90 6.97
N ARG A 214 8.05 -3.43 6.73
CA ARG A 214 7.61 -3.85 5.39
C ARG A 214 6.80 -2.78 4.65
N GLY A 215 6.53 -1.64 5.29
CA GLY A 215 5.77 -0.50 4.78
C GLY A 215 6.60 0.50 3.99
N PHE A 216 6.24 1.79 4.07
CA PHE A 216 6.91 2.82 3.28
C PHE A 216 8.40 2.95 3.60
N ARG A 217 9.21 3.22 2.58
CA ARG A 217 10.66 3.25 2.71
C ARG A 217 11.18 4.57 3.28
N GLY A 218 12.36 4.55 3.90
CA GLY A 218 12.97 5.72 4.51
C GLY A 218 13.54 6.68 3.46
N GLY A 219 13.81 7.93 3.85
CA GLY A 219 14.61 8.86 3.06
C GLY A 219 16.08 8.45 3.09
N LEU A 220 16.76 8.46 1.96
CA LEU A 220 18.21 8.23 1.90
C LEU A 220 18.95 9.47 2.42
N GLY A 221 19.91 9.25 3.32
CA GLY A 221 20.89 10.27 3.69
C GLY A 221 21.84 10.53 2.53
N ILE A 222 22.19 11.79 2.30
CA ILE A 222 23.13 12.18 1.24
C ILE A 222 24.08 13.20 1.82
N SER A 223 25.36 13.00 1.60
CA SER A 223 26.42 13.91 1.99
C SER A 223 26.44 15.13 1.09
N LEU A 224 26.18 16.30 1.67
CA LEU A 224 26.05 17.57 0.96
C LEU A 224 27.05 18.60 1.50
N THR A 225 27.47 19.54 0.66
CA THR A 225 28.51 20.53 0.98
C THR A 225 27.97 21.93 1.29
N GLY A 226 26.65 22.12 1.30
CA GLY A 226 26.02 23.43 1.48
C GLY A 226 25.71 24.13 0.16
N GLY A 227 24.82 25.11 0.24
CA GLY A 227 24.31 25.85 -0.89
C GLY A 227 23.35 26.96 -0.47
N SER A 228 22.65 27.56 -1.44
CA SER A 228 21.65 28.59 -1.15
C SER A 228 20.40 28.01 -0.47
N GLY A 229 19.87 28.69 0.55
CA GLY A 229 18.65 28.28 1.26
C GLY A 229 18.59 28.86 2.67
N SER A 230 17.48 28.63 3.38
CA SER A 230 17.31 29.02 4.77
C SER A 230 17.18 27.80 5.69
N SER A 231 17.71 27.90 6.90
CA SER A 231 17.52 26.89 7.95
C SER A 231 16.06 26.72 8.38
N THR A 232 15.19 27.65 7.98
CA THR A 232 13.74 27.61 8.23
C THR A 232 12.92 26.99 7.09
N ASP A 233 13.55 26.59 5.99
CA ASP A 233 12.83 26.05 4.83
C ASP A 233 12.21 24.69 5.15
N TYR A 234 10.97 24.49 4.70
CA TYR A 234 10.17 23.27 4.88
C TYR A 234 10.29 22.31 3.69
N ARG A 235 10.71 22.81 2.53
CA ARG A 235 10.85 22.01 1.32
C ARG A 235 11.97 22.54 0.43
N GLY A 236 12.64 21.62 -0.25
CA GLY A 236 13.56 21.89 -1.34
C GLY A 236 13.53 20.74 -2.32
N THR A 237 13.92 20.99 -3.57
CA THR A 237 14.19 19.91 -4.52
C THR A 237 15.41 19.11 -4.08
N SER A 238 15.61 17.93 -4.67
CA SER A 238 16.74 17.04 -4.43
C SER A 238 18.08 17.62 -4.89
N THR A 239 18.06 18.77 -5.57
CA THR A 239 19.22 19.58 -5.93
C THR A 239 19.57 20.60 -4.84
N SER A 240 18.86 20.59 -3.71
CA SER A 240 19.14 21.43 -2.56
C SER A 240 20.26 20.80 -1.75
N ASP A 241 21.42 21.46 -1.70
CA ASP A 241 22.61 20.97 -1.01
C ASP A 241 22.59 21.25 0.51
N THR A 242 21.41 21.35 1.11
CA THR A 242 21.19 21.95 2.46
C THR A 242 20.24 21.15 3.35
N GLY A 243 19.84 19.94 2.93
CA GLY A 243 18.75 19.21 3.55
C GLY A 243 18.78 17.71 3.34
N GLY A 244 18.11 16.98 4.23
CA GLY A 244 17.91 15.54 4.11
C GLY A 244 16.70 15.20 3.23
N SER A 245 16.74 14.01 2.63
CA SER A 245 15.58 13.45 1.92
C SER A 245 14.43 13.15 2.90
N LYS A 246 13.20 13.49 2.52
CA LYS A 246 11.98 13.08 3.23
C LYS A 246 11.79 11.56 3.10
N GLY A 247 10.98 10.95 3.97
CA GLY A 247 10.58 9.55 3.82
C GLY A 247 9.53 9.32 2.72
N GLU A 248 9.26 8.07 2.37
CA GLU A 248 8.10 7.70 1.53
C GLU A 248 6.81 7.70 2.37
N GLY A 249 5.68 8.06 1.76
CA GLY A 249 4.40 8.09 2.46
C GLY A 249 3.20 8.12 1.52
N ILE A 250 2.01 8.30 2.11
CA ILE A 250 0.73 8.33 1.38
C ILE A 250 0.64 9.44 0.31
N ALA A 251 1.46 10.48 0.45
CA ALA A 251 1.47 11.65 -0.43
C ALA A 251 2.45 11.52 -1.60
N GLY A 252 3.31 10.49 -1.63
CA GLY A 252 4.31 10.32 -2.68
C GLY A 252 5.56 9.60 -2.20
N THR A 253 6.57 9.61 -3.05
CA THR A 253 7.86 8.93 -2.82
C THR A 253 8.97 9.92 -3.12
N PRO A 254 9.90 10.18 -2.20
CA PRO A 254 11.04 11.05 -2.48
C PRO A 254 11.89 10.49 -3.62
N ARG A 255 12.72 11.35 -4.23
CA ARG A 255 13.71 10.91 -5.22
C ARG A 255 14.68 9.88 -4.63
N TYR A 256 15.25 10.20 -3.48
CA TYR A 256 16.28 9.39 -2.83
C TYR A 256 15.70 8.61 -1.65
N ILE A 257 15.78 7.28 -1.74
CA ILE A 257 15.11 6.32 -0.85
C ILE A 257 16.13 5.37 -0.23
N TRP A 258 15.92 5.02 1.04
CA TRP A 258 16.56 3.90 1.71
C TRP A 258 15.55 2.75 1.82
N ASP A 259 15.81 1.61 1.18
CA ASP A 259 14.91 0.45 1.20
C ASP A 259 15.15 -0.53 2.36
N GLY A 260 16.10 -0.20 3.25
CA GLY A 260 16.54 -1.06 4.35
C GLY A 260 17.86 -1.78 4.08
N SER A 261 18.30 -1.81 2.83
CA SER A 261 19.51 -2.51 2.38
C SER A 261 20.38 -1.64 1.46
N LEU A 262 19.75 -0.85 0.58
CA LEU A 262 20.40 -0.05 -0.44
C LEU A 262 19.76 1.34 -0.57
N GLY A 263 20.61 2.30 -0.94
CA GLY A 263 20.17 3.60 -1.44
C GLY A 263 19.68 3.52 -2.88
N ILE A 264 18.54 4.14 -3.17
CA ILE A 264 17.90 4.15 -4.48
C ILE A 264 17.66 5.60 -4.92
N ASP A 265 18.07 5.95 -6.14
CA ASP A 265 17.68 7.18 -6.83
C ASP A 265 16.58 6.88 -7.86
N ASN A 266 15.35 7.37 -7.60
CA ASN A 266 14.21 7.24 -8.53
C ASN A 266 14.31 8.19 -9.74
N GLY A 267 15.35 9.02 -9.82
CA GLY A 267 15.64 9.96 -10.91
C GLY A 267 14.70 11.18 -10.99
N THR A 268 13.62 11.20 -10.21
CA THR A 268 12.57 12.22 -10.28
C THR A 268 12.04 12.58 -8.89
N GLU A 269 11.56 13.82 -8.75
CA GLU A 269 10.80 14.25 -7.58
C GLU A 269 9.46 13.53 -7.51
N GLY A 270 9.12 12.95 -6.36
CA GLY A 270 7.77 12.42 -6.15
C GLY A 270 6.93 13.21 -5.15
N TYR A 271 7.46 14.30 -4.61
CA TYR A 271 6.69 15.30 -3.85
C TYR A 271 6.57 16.63 -4.60
N PRO A 272 5.39 17.29 -4.55
CA PRO A 272 5.20 18.60 -5.18
C PRO A 272 6.18 19.63 -4.64
N ASN A 273 6.92 20.26 -5.54
CA ASN A 273 7.94 21.27 -5.23
C ASN A 273 9.10 20.80 -4.33
N GLY A 274 9.35 19.48 -4.28
CA GLY A 274 10.61 18.94 -3.79
C GLY A 274 10.52 17.93 -2.63
N SER A 275 11.50 17.04 -2.60
CA SER A 275 11.58 15.90 -1.68
C SER A 275 12.49 16.10 -0.47
N PHE A 276 13.09 17.27 -0.28
CA PHE A 276 14.08 17.53 0.78
C PHE A 276 13.56 18.48 1.86
N LEU A 277 14.32 18.59 2.97
CA LEU A 277 14.09 19.51 4.11
C LEU A 277 12.97 19.06 5.07
N ARG A 278 12.79 19.85 6.14
CA ARG A 278 12.06 19.48 7.36
C ARG A 278 10.57 19.22 7.28
N GLY A 279 9.84 19.70 6.27
CA GLY A 279 8.39 19.52 6.19
C GLY A 279 7.99 18.06 5.99
N ALA A 280 6.92 17.59 6.62
CA ALA A 280 6.49 16.20 6.61
C ALA A 280 5.27 15.96 5.69
N PRO A 281 5.41 15.29 4.53
CA PRO A 281 4.32 15.11 3.59
C PRO A 281 3.46 13.90 3.96
N GLY A 282 2.21 14.14 4.34
CA GLY A 282 1.33 13.08 4.79
C GLY A 282 1.85 12.40 6.06
N ASN A 283 2.00 11.08 6.02
CA ASN A 283 2.54 10.30 7.13
C ASN A 283 4.06 10.06 7.02
N ALA A 284 4.74 10.55 5.99
CA ALA A 284 6.20 10.45 5.90
C ALA A 284 6.89 11.45 6.84
N GLY A 285 8.04 11.07 7.39
CA GLY A 285 8.92 11.99 8.10
C GLY A 285 9.56 13.01 7.15
N GLY A 286 9.69 14.25 7.62
CA GLY A 286 10.50 15.26 6.97
C GLY A 286 12.00 14.96 7.11
N GLY A 287 12.82 15.38 6.16
CA GLY A 287 14.27 15.30 6.31
C GLY A 287 14.81 16.31 7.33
N GLY A 288 16.12 16.38 7.55
CA GLY A 288 16.73 17.49 8.29
C GLY A 288 16.84 18.75 7.43
N THR A 289 16.91 19.92 8.06
CA THR A 289 17.41 21.16 7.45
C THR A 289 18.68 21.57 8.18
N ASP A 290 19.73 21.94 7.46
CA ASP A 290 21.01 22.33 8.08
C ASP A 290 20.96 23.71 8.75
N GLY A 291 21.75 23.89 9.82
CA GLY A 291 21.82 25.13 10.59
C GLY A 291 22.70 26.23 9.99
N SER A 292 23.61 25.86 9.08
CA SER A 292 24.59 26.70 8.39
C SER A 292 24.57 26.43 6.86
N PRO A 293 23.39 26.47 6.22
CA PRO A 293 23.22 25.93 4.87
C PRO A 293 24.08 26.66 3.83
N SER A 294 24.32 27.97 4.02
CA SER A 294 25.05 28.82 3.07
C SER A 294 26.57 28.85 3.26
N VAL A 295 27.12 28.12 4.22
CA VAL A 295 28.56 28.15 4.52
C VAL A 295 29.20 26.81 4.17
N ASP A 296 28.74 25.73 4.78
CA ASP A 296 29.44 24.44 4.75
C ASP A 296 28.55 23.22 4.95
N ASN A 297 27.22 23.40 5.14
CA ASN A 297 26.32 22.34 5.59
C ASN A 297 26.86 21.62 6.83
N GLY A 298 27.55 22.36 7.69
CA GLY A 298 28.31 21.82 8.82
C GLY A 298 27.53 21.74 10.12
N GLN A 299 26.24 22.08 10.14
CA GLN A 299 25.43 22.16 11.35
C GLN A 299 24.24 21.21 11.27
N ASN A 300 24.59 19.94 11.27
CA ASN A 300 23.67 18.89 10.88
C ASN A 300 22.51 18.68 11.86
N SER A 301 21.30 18.44 11.35
CA SER A 301 20.09 18.17 12.14
C SER A 301 19.47 16.82 11.79
N GLY A 302 18.70 16.26 12.73
CA GLY A 302 18.11 14.92 12.57
C GLY A 302 16.88 14.90 11.66
N GLY A 303 16.58 13.74 11.08
CA GLY A 303 15.35 13.50 10.33
C GLY A 303 14.14 13.23 11.22
N GLY A 304 12.94 13.54 10.73
CA GLY A 304 11.68 13.28 11.40
C GLY A 304 11.23 11.84 11.23
N GLY A 305 10.56 11.27 12.23
CA GLY A 305 10.03 9.91 12.16
C GLY A 305 8.78 9.78 11.30
N GLY A 306 8.50 8.58 10.79
CA GLY A 306 7.26 8.22 10.12
C GLY A 306 6.06 8.25 11.07
N GLY A 307 4.87 8.54 10.53
CA GLY A 307 3.60 8.52 11.24
C GLY A 307 2.73 7.32 10.84
N ASN A 308 1.80 6.93 11.71
CA ASN A 308 0.70 6.01 11.41
C ASN A 308 -0.48 6.25 12.36
N GLY A 309 -0.67 5.40 13.38
CA GLY A 309 -1.66 5.57 14.45
C GLY A 309 -1.30 6.67 15.45
N GLY A 310 -0.08 7.19 15.37
CA GLY A 310 0.41 8.35 16.12
C GLY A 310 1.29 9.22 15.21
N ILE A 311 1.54 10.46 15.66
CA ILE A 311 2.48 11.36 14.99
C ILE A 311 3.90 10.80 15.10
N GLY A 312 4.70 10.98 14.05
CA GLY A 312 6.12 10.64 14.08
C GLY A 312 6.91 11.57 15.00
N GLY A 313 8.04 11.06 15.49
CA GLY A 313 8.98 11.83 16.32
C GLY A 313 9.62 12.99 15.57
N THR A 314 9.96 14.06 16.27
CA THR A 314 10.71 15.19 15.70
C THR A 314 12.20 14.87 15.67
N GLY A 315 12.87 15.23 14.58
CA GLY A 315 14.31 15.10 14.43
C GLY A 315 15.09 15.97 15.42
N GLY A 316 16.31 15.54 15.74
CA GLY A 316 17.20 16.25 16.67
C GLY A 316 17.56 17.66 16.19
N ASN A 317 17.92 18.53 17.14
CA ASN A 317 18.40 19.87 16.85
C ASN A 317 19.70 19.85 16.04
N SER A 318 20.00 20.96 15.35
CA SER A 318 21.27 21.11 14.64
C SER A 318 22.48 21.07 15.57
N TRP A 319 23.56 20.44 15.12
CA TRP A 319 24.85 20.50 15.80
C TRP A 319 25.40 21.94 15.85
N SER A 320 26.09 22.27 16.94
CA SER A 320 26.67 23.58 17.27
C SER A 320 25.67 24.72 17.50
N SER A 321 24.73 24.98 16.56
CA SER A 321 23.75 26.07 16.69
C SER A 321 22.53 25.72 17.54
N ASN A 322 22.26 24.44 17.80
CA ASN A 322 21.15 23.96 18.62
C ASN A 322 19.78 24.51 18.19
N LEU A 323 19.57 24.66 16.87
CA LEU A 323 18.32 25.14 16.29
C LEU A 323 17.31 23.99 16.19
N THR A 324 16.04 24.26 16.48
CA THR A 324 14.94 23.31 16.31
C THR A 324 14.47 23.28 14.86
N ILE A 325 15.35 22.80 13.99
CA ILE A 325 15.19 22.72 12.53
C ILE A 325 15.29 21.30 11.98
N GLY A 326 15.39 20.32 12.88
CA GLY A 326 15.25 18.91 12.53
C GLY A 326 13.91 18.61 11.85
N GLY A 327 13.87 17.45 11.21
CA GLY A 327 12.73 16.98 10.46
C GLY A 327 11.48 16.88 11.31
N ILE A 328 10.38 17.37 10.75
CA ILE A 328 9.07 17.25 11.36
C ILE A 328 8.62 15.80 11.18
N GLY A 329 8.06 15.19 12.22
CA GLY A 329 7.52 13.84 12.09
C GLY A 329 6.29 13.78 11.17
N GLY A 330 6.02 12.61 10.61
CA GLY A 330 4.81 12.33 9.85
C GLY A 330 3.53 12.57 10.67
N ASP A 331 2.44 12.84 9.97
CA ASP A 331 1.12 13.00 10.58
C ASP A 331 0.37 11.66 10.70
N VAL A 332 -0.71 11.68 11.48
CA VAL A 332 -1.59 10.54 11.70
C VAL A 332 -2.50 10.33 10.50
N LEU A 333 -2.73 9.06 10.15
CA LEU A 333 -3.87 8.68 9.33
C LEU A 333 -4.67 7.60 10.05
N SER A 334 -5.79 8.02 10.65
CA SER A 334 -6.61 7.12 11.46
C SER A 334 -7.10 5.90 10.68
N ALA A 335 -6.85 4.73 11.26
CA ALA A 335 -7.38 3.47 10.76
C ALA A 335 -8.90 3.39 10.99
N SER A 336 -9.57 2.65 10.10
CA SER A 336 -10.97 2.27 10.25
C SER A 336 -11.17 0.85 9.71
N ALA A 337 -12.36 0.28 9.91
CA ALA A 337 -12.69 -1.06 9.42
C ALA A 337 -12.54 -1.24 7.89
N ASN A 338 -12.45 -0.14 7.12
CA ASN A 338 -12.24 -0.16 5.68
C ASN A 338 -11.01 0.66 5.24
N ARG A 339 -10.13 1.03 6.17
CA ARG A 339 -8.95 1.84 5.89
C ARG A 339 -7.76 1.43 6.76
N LEU A 340 -6.69 0.97 6.11
CA LEU A 340 -5.41 0.65 6.74
C LEU A 340 -4.29 1.24 5.90
N VAL A 341 -3.27 1.80 6.54
CA VAL A 341 -2.10 2.35 5.84
C VAL A 341 -0.80 1.79 6.37
N PHE A 342 0.21 1.75 5.51
CA PHE A 342 1.57 1.53 5.93
C PHE A 342 2.03 2.63 6.87
N GLY A 343 2.93 2.27 7.80
CA GLY A 343 3.75 3.26 8.49
C GLY A 343 4.54 4.07 7.47
N GLY A 344 4.69 5.37 7.72
CA GLY A 344 5.49 6.24 6.89
C GLY A 344 6.96 5.93 7.02
N GLY A 345 7.75 6.17 5.98
CA GLY A 345 9.20 6.17 6.14
C GLY A 345 9.67 7.34 7.00
N GLY A 346 10.71 7.12 7.79
CA GLY A 346 11.44 8.21 8.43
C GLY A 346 12.16 9.07 7.38
N GLY A 347 12.35 10.35 7.67
CA GLY A 347 13.21 11.22 6.88
C GLY A 347 14.68 11.06 7.27
N ALA A 348 15.56 11.40 6.35
CA ALA A 348 16.99 11.44 6.59
C ALA A 348 17.40 12.68 7.38
N GLY A 349 18.43 12.57 8.22
CA GLY A 349 19.12 13.76 8.73
C GLY A 349 19.98 14.42 7.66
N THR A 350 20.57 15.57 7.98
CA THR A 350 21.62 16.14 7.12
C THR A 350 22.98 15.54 7.49
N THR A 351 23.86 15.39 6.50
CA THR A 351 25.23 14.94 6.68
C THR A 351 26.14 15.67 5.69
N ASN A 352 27.39 15.92 6.08
CA ASN A 352 28.40 16.53 5.22
C ASN A 352 29.74 15.78 5.22
N ASN A 353 29.95 14.87 6.17
CA ASN A 353 31.18 14.09 6.31
C ASN A 353 30.94 12.66 6.83
N GLY A 354 29.68 12.25 7.00
CA GLY A 354 29.26 10.89 7.32
C GLY A 354 28.98 10.03 6.09
N ALA A 355 28.74 8.73 6.30
CA ALA A 355 28.27 7.86 5.23
C ALA A 355 26.77 8.04 5.01
N ASP A 356 26.34 8.08 3.75
CA ASP A 356 24.95 8.32 3.32
C ASP A 356 23.94 7.40 4.04
N GLU A 357 24.28 6.13 4.24
CA GLU A 357 23.38 5.17 4.91
C GLU A 357 23.10 5.55 6.37
N THR A 358 24.08 6.13 7.07
CA THR A 358 24.01 6.40 8.53
C THR A 358 23.04 7.53 8.90
N SER A 359 22.74 8.41 7.94
CA SER A 359 21.78 9.50 8.12
C SER A 359 20.41 9.16 7.53
N SER A 360 20.23 7.97 6.97
CA SER A 360 18.97 7.56 6.34
C SER A 360 17.85 7.33 7.35
N GLY A 361 16.60 7.46 6.91
CA GLY A 361 15.42 7.17 7.71
C GLY A 361 15.08 5.68 7.81
N GLY A 362 14.34 5.31 8.85
CA GLY A 362 13.81 3.96 9.05
C GLY A 362 12.63 3.63 8.14
N LEU A 363 12.41 2.33 7.91
CA LEU A 363 11.28 1.81 7.13
C LEU A 363 10.01 1.79 7.98
N GLY A 364 8.88 2.16 7.41
CA GLY A 364 7.58 2.07 8.06
C GLY A 364 7.07 0.64 8.23
N GLY A 365 6.14 0.46 9.17
CA GLY A 365 5.45 -0.81 9.39
C GLY A 365 4.54 -1.22 8.22
N GLY A 366 4.48 -2.51 7.91
CA GLY A 366 3.53 -3.06 6.94
C GLY A 366 2.12 -3.22 7.51
N ILE A 367 1.28 -3.99 6.82
CA ILE A 367 -0.09 -4.30 7.24
C ILE A 367 -0.23 -5.81 7.44
N VAL A 368 -1.00 -6.20 8.46
CA VAL A 368 -1.46 -7.58 8.67
C VAL A 368 -2.98 -7.59 8.65
N ILE A 369 -3.59 -8.37 7.75
CA ILE A 369 -5.05 -8.55 7.66
C ILE A 369 -5.39 -10.03 7.73
N LEU A 370 -5.99 -10.46 8.84
CA LEU A 370 -6.38 -11.85 9.06
C LEU A 370 -7.90 -11.93 9.13
N ARG A 371 -8.49 -12.84 8.34
CA ARG A 371 -9.91 -13.20 8.48
C ARG A 371 -9.98 -14.66 8.89
N VAL A 372 -10.34 -14.93 10.14
CA VAL A 372 -10.24 -16.27 10.73
C VAL A 372 -11.52 -16.62 11.48
N GLY A 373 -11.98 -17.86 11.35
CA GLY A 373 -13.13 -18.37 12.11
C GLY A 373 -12.85 -18.50 13.61
N GLY A 374 -11.59 -18.75 13.98
CA GLY A 374 -11.11 -18.74 15.36
C GLY A 374 -9.59 -18.76 15.44
N ILE A 375 -9.02 -18.31 16.56
CA ILE A 375 -7.58 -18.36 16.84
C ILE A 375 -7.35 -19.29 18.04
N SER A 376 -6.33 -20.14 17.96
CA SER A 376 -5.88 -21.01 19.04
C SER A 376 -4.36 -20.97 19.20
N GLY A 377 -3.84 -21.45 20.33
CA GLY A 377 -2.42 -21.37 20.65
C GLY A 377 -1.94 -19.96 20.97
N SER A 378 -0.64 -19.81 21.22
CA SER A 378 0.03 -18.53 21.45
C SER A 378 0.93 -18.17 20.26
N GLY A 379 1.17 -16.88 20.03
CA GLY A 379 2.09 -16.39 19.00
C GLY A 379 2.14 -14.87 18.97
N THR A 380 2.89 -14.32 18.02
CA THR A 380 3.10 -12.87 17.90
C THR A 380 2.57 -12.36 16.57
N ILE A 381 1.86 -11.23 16.58
CA ILE A 381 1.54 -10.45 15.38
C ILE A 381 2.19 -9.09 15.55
N THR A 382 3.04 -8.69 14.60
CA THR A 382 3.83 -7.46 14.71
C THR A 382 3.93 -6.72 13.38
N ALA A 383 3.84 -5.39 13.42
CA ALA A 383 3.87 -4.51 12.25
C ALA A 383 4.56 -3.16 12.57
N ASN A 384 5.62 -3.19 13.37
CA ASN A 384 6.35 -2.02 13.83
C ASN A 384 7.14 -1.35 12.69
N GLY A 385 7.27 -0.04 12.74
CA GLY A 385 8.32 0.66 12.01
C GLY A 385 9.72 0.23 12.47
N ALA A 386 10.69 0.36 11.59
CA ALA A 386 12.09 0.10 11.86
C ALA A 386 12.76 1.36 12.42
N ASN A 387 13.77 1.16 13.26
CA ASN A 387 14.69 2.23 13.62
C ASN A 387 15.41 2.72 12.36
N ALA A 388 15.84 3.98 12.35
CA ALA A 388 16.81 4.45 11.38
C ALA A 388 18.09 3.59 11.45
N PRO A 389 18.81 3.38 10.33
CA PRO A 389 20.17 2.84 10.37
C PRO A 389 20.99 3.56 11.43
N ASN A 390 21.73 2.77 12.20
CA ASN A 390 22.51 3.28 13.31
C ASN A 390 23.49 4.36 12.85
N SER A 391 23.28 5.60 13.30
CA SER A 391 24.37 6.54 13.44
C SER A 391 25.29 5.96 14.50
N ASN A 392 26.43 5.38 14.11
CA ASN A 392 27.49 5.16 15.07
C ASN A 392 27.90 6.57 15.55
N PRO A 393 27.62 6.99 16.81
CA PRO A 393 27.77 8.39 17.23
C PRO A 393 29.23 8.83 17.34
N THR A 394 30.17 7.97 16.96
CA THR A 394 31.60 8.14 17.24
C THR A 394 32.40 8.82 16.14
N CYS A 395 31.80 9.12 14.97
CA CYS A 395 32.43 10.06 14.04
C CYS A 395 31.43 11.07 13.48
N CYS A 396 31.89 12.33 13.41
CA CYS A 396 31.44 13.40 12.51
C CYS A 396 30.36 14.38 12.96
N GLY A 397 29.47 14.07 13.91
CA GLY A 397 28.45 15.05 14.37
C GLY A 397 27.31 15.29 13.36
N ASP A 398 27.05 14.30 12.49
CA ASP A 398 25.96 14.31 11.52
C ASP A 398 24.58 14.05 12.15
N GLY A 399 23.54 14.38 11.39
CA GLY A 399 22.15 14.22 11.78
C GLY A 399 21.67 12.78 11.60
N ALA A 400 21.23 12.14 12.67
CA ALA A 400 20.59 10.82 12.58
C ALA A 400 19.25 10.90 11.84
N GLY A 401 18.89 9.86 11.09
CA GLY A 401 17.56 9.74 10.49
C GLY A 401 16.46 9.46 11.52
N GLY A 402 15.21 9.72 11.13
CA GLY A 402 14.04 9.37 11.93
C GLY A 402 13.65 7.90 11.78
N GLY A 403 13.04 7.29 12.80
CA GLY A 403 12.42 5.96 12.67
C GLY A 403 11.23 5.93 11.70
N GLY A 404 10.82 4.75 11.23
CA GLY A 404 9.61 4.57 10.40
C GLY A 404 8.32 4.29 11.19
#